data_AF-A0A4V1LGV2-F1
#
_entry.id   AF-A0A4V1LGV2-F1
#
_cell.length_a   1.000
_cell.length_b   1.000
_cell.length_c   1.000
_cell.angle_alpha   90.00
_cell.angle_beta   90.00
_cell.angle_gamma   90.00
#
_symmetry.space_group_name_H-M   'P 1'
#
loop_
_entity.id
_entity.type
_entity.pdbx_description
1 polymer ?
#
loop_
_entity_poly.entity_id
_entity_poly.type
_entity_poly.pdbx_seq_one_letter_code
_entity_poly.pdbx_strand_id
1 'polypeptide(L)'
;MPLFSRLFEIPFFESLLPDRLKPVKDEYISDQYSQSLFSDTEKFIDDIINLSEMERINRVFKRKTTQFKILLKIKKKRMRLDFSDQRGSEAPIKKRIIIDIYRKIYKSNQGVGKVVEATIYYTYQGQSVIRSVKRSPYLQGIFYKLDMLDDALIGRLVKSNEHEVRPQAINSAPTEKQEELRNLLVEMKRISNHNHALAVDPLLENRLTKVVQQIEKVTPDFHLLDIEDRHMIKRILKEDLPNLLHSYVSLTPFQQLEQKENVFVAISRIELKIIKIVNQMEKAKLERMEHLLRLNKVRYDD
;
A
#
# COMPACT_ATOMS: atom_id res chain seq x y z
N MET A 1 12.81 2.35 -11.71
CA MET A 1 12.19 2.80 -12.99
C MET A 1 13.26 2.80 -14.07
N PRO A 2 12.97 2.41 -15.32
CA PRO A 2 13.95 2.52 -16.39
C PRO A 2 14.16 4.00 -16.72
N LEU A 3 15.41 4.43 -16.90
CA LEU A 3 15.80 5.82 -17.20
C LEU A 3 15.04 6.43 -18.39
N PHE A 4 14.59 5.61 -19.33
CA PHE A 4 13.84 6.04 -20.51
C PHE A 4 12.49 6.70 -20.22
N SER A 5 11.79 6.33 -19.15
CA SER A 5 10.51 6.97 -18.83
C SER A 5 10.67 8.40 -18.33
N ARG A 6 11.86 8.78 -17.83
CA ARG A 6 12.19 10.14 -17.38
C ARG A 6 12.55 11.10 -18.51
N LEU A 7 13.02 10.60 -19.65
CA LEU A 7 13.36 11.46 -20.80
C LEU A 7 12.11 12.07 -21.45
N PHE A 8 10.97 11.39 -21.37
CA PHE A 8 9.66 11.93 -21.76
C PHE A 8 9.02 12.85 -20.69
N GLU A 9 9.75 13.21 -19.64
CA GLU A 9 9.32 14.14 -18.59
C GLU A 9 9.84 15.57 -18.83
N ILE A 10 10.65 15.80 -19.87
CA ILE A 10 11.16 17.12 -20.25
C ILE A 10 10.18 17.79 -21.24
N PRO A 11 9.73 19.05 -21.02
CA PRO A 11 8.74 19.75 -21.86
C PRO A 11 9.06 19.73 -23.36
N PHE A 12 10.35 19.70 -23.71
CA PHE A 12 10.85 19.66 -25.09
C PHE A 12 10.38 18.43 -25.90
N PHE A 13 10.13 17.29 -25.25
CA PHE A 13 9.72 16.05 -25.93
C PHE A 13 8.19 15.82 -25.95
N GLU A 14 7.39 16.72 -25.40
CA GLU A 14 5.92 16.57 -25.39
C GLU A 14 5.29 16.62 -26.79
N SER A 15 5.92 17.32 -27.73
CA SER A 15 5.49 17.41 -29.13
C SER A 15 5.57 16.08 -29.88
N LEU A 16 6.50 15.20 -29.48
CA LEU A 16 6.77 13.89 -30.07
C LEU A 16 5.91 12.77 -29.47
N LEU A 17 5.15 13.05 -28.40
CA LEU A 17 4.26 12.07 -27.81
C LEU A 17 3.06 11.79 -28.73
N PRO A 18 2.61 10.53 -28.84
CA PRO A 18 1.32 10.21 -29.41
C PRO A 18 0.21 11.00 -28.73
N ASP A 19 -0.81 11.41 -29.47
CA ASP A 19 -1.86 12.31 -29.00
C ASP A 19 -2.53 11.86 -27.69
N ARG A 20 -2.69 10.55 -27.48
CA ARG A 20 -3.26 9.95 -26.26
C ARG A 20 -2.37 10.08 -25.02
N LEU A 21 -1.07 10.27 -25.18
CA LEU A 21 -0.08 10.40 -24.11
C LEU A 21 0.24 11.86 -23.78
N LYS A 22 -0.12 12.80 -24.67
CA LYS A 22 0.01 14.23 -24.40
C LYS A 22 -0.86 14.61 -23.19
N PRO A 23 -0.35 15.41 -22.24
CA PRO A 23 -1.14 15.90 -21.14
C PRO A 23 -2.28 16.78 -21.68
N VAL A 24 -3.41 16.73 -20.99
CA VAL A 24 -4.49 17.68 -21.21
C VAL A 24 -4.08 19.07 -20.74
N LYS A 25 -4.49 20.11 -21.47
CA LYS A 25 -4.26 21.50 -21.06
C LYS A 25 -5.28 21.92 -20.00
N ASP A 26 -4.84 22.73 -19.05
CA ASP A 26 -5.66 23.16 -17.92
C ASP A 26 -6.91 23.94 -18.35
N GLU A 27 -6.82 24.74 -19.42
CA GLU A 27 -7.93 25.50 -20.01
C GLU A 27 -9.17 24.65 -20.33
N TYR A 28 -8.98 23.37 -20.64
CA TYR A 28 -10.07 22.46 -20.99
C TYR A 28 -10.63 21.70 -19.79
N ILE A 29 -10.10 21.91 -18.57
CA ILE A 29 -10.45 21.16 -17.35
C ILE A 29 -10.76 22.10 -16.17
N SER A 30 -10.29 23.34 -16.21
CA SER A 30 -10.44 24.31 -15.14
C SER A 30 -11.86 24.89 -15.00
N ASP A 31 -12.80 24.52 -15.88
CA ASP A 31 -14.18 25.03 -15.84
C ASP A 31 -14.97 24.53 -14.62
N GLN A 32 -15.85 25.40 -14.11
CA GLN A 32 -16.67 25.12 -12.92
C GLN A 32 -17.47 23.82 -13.03
N TYR A 33 -18.00 23.51 -14.22
CA TYR A 33 -18.74 22.28 -14.47
C TYR A 33 -17.86 21.03 -14.33
N SER A 34 -16.61 21.06 -14.81
CA SER A 34 -15.65 19.98 -14.60
C SER A 34 -15.28 19.82 -13.12
N GLN A 35 -15.08 20.94 -12.41
CA GLN A 35 -14.79 20.87 -10.97
C GLN A 35 -15.95 20.26 -10.18
N SER A 36 -17.20 20.62 -10.53
CA SER A 36 -18.39 20.00 -9.94
C SER A 36 -18.42 18.49 -10.23
N LEU A 37 -18.17 18.09 -11.48
CA LEU A 37 -18.11 16.69 -11.87
C LEU A 37 -17.04 15.92 -11.09
N PHE A 38 -15.86 16.50 -10.87
CA PHE A 38 -14.78 15.88 -10.11
C PHE A 38 -15.14 15.75 -8.64
N SER A 39 -15.64 16.83 -8.02
CA SER A 39 -16.10 16.81 -6.63
C SER A 39 -17.18 15.76 -6.39
N ASP A 40 -18.17 15.66 -7.29
CA ASP A 40 -19.23 14.64 -7.20
C ASP A 40 -18.72 13.22 -7.43
N THR A 41 -17.67 13.07 -8.24
CA THR A 41 -16.98 11.79 -8.45
C THR A 41 -16.20 11.38 -7.21
N GLU A 42 -15.51 12.31 -6.55
CA GLU A 42 -14.82 12.04 -5.28
C GLU A 42 -15.79 11.65 -4.18
N LYS A 43 -16.89 12.40 -4.01
CA LYS A 43 -17.97 12.07 -3.07
C LYS A 43 -18.57 10.69 -3.35
N PHE A 44 -18.79 10.36 -4.63
CA PHE A 44 -19.29 9.04 -5.01
C PHE A 44 -18.33 7.92 -4.61
N ILE A 45 -17.01 8.13 -4.71
CA ILE A 45 -16.03 7.13 -4.26
C ILE A 45 -16.02 7.05 -2.73
N ASP A 46 -16.12 8.17 -2.01
CA ASP A 46 -16.23 8.19 -0.55
C ASP A 46 -17.46 7.43 -0.04
N ASP A 47 -18.62 7.62 -0.68
CA ASP A 47 -19.84 6.87 -0.36
C ASP A 47 -19.62 5.36 -0.48
N ILE A 48 -18.92 4.92 -1.53
CA ILE A 48 -18.57 3.52 -1.80
C ILE A 48 -17.59 2.99 -0.75
N ILE A 49 -16.62 3.81 -0.33
CA ILE A 49 -15.67 3.46 0.73
C ILE A 49 -16.43 3.21 2.05
N ASN A 50 -17.36 4.08 2.40
CA ASN A 50 -18.12 4.01 3.66
C ASN A 50 -19.12 2.83 3.71
N LEU A 51 -19.53 2.30 2.55
CA LEU A 51 -20.45 1.16 2.42
C LEU A 51 -19.92 -0.19 2.97
N SER A 52 -18.70 -0.22 3.52
CA SER A 52 -18.03 -1.15 4.48
C SER A 52 -18.32 -2.67 4.54
N GLU A 53 -19.22 -3.25 3.76
CA GLU A 53 -19.49 -4.69 3.66
C GLU A 53 -19.32 -5.18 2.22
N MET A 54 -18.08 -5.14 1.74
CA MET A 54 -17.73 -5.63 0.40
C MET A 54 -17.13 -7.04 0.46
N GLU A 55 -17.89 -8.02 0.94
CA GLU A 55 -17.48 -9.44 0.91
C GLU A 55 -17.23 -9.97 -0.52
N ARG A 56 -17.81 -9.32 -1.54
CA ARG A 56 -17.70 -9.75 -2.94
C ARG A 56 -16.80 -8.81 -3.75
N ILE A 57 -15.70 -9.38 -4.25
CA ILE A 57 -14.60 -8.70 -4.97
C ILE A 57 -15.02 -8.05 -6.31
N ASN A 58 -16.11 -8.51 -6.93
CA ASN A 58 -16.60 -7.99 -8.21
C ASN A 58 -17.89 -7.21 -8.01
N ARG A 59 -17.85 -5.88 -8.17
CA ARG A 59 -19.03 -5.01 -8.06
C ARG A 59 -18.99 -3.89 -9.09
N VAL A 60 -20.17 -3.39 -9.43
CA VAL A 60 -20.34 -2.25 -10.33
C VAL A 60 -21.24 -1.24 -9.64
N PHE A 61 -20.70 -0.06 -9.39
CA PHE A 61 -21.42 1.07 -8.83
C PHE A 61 -21.68 2.08 -9.93
N LYS A 62 -22.88 2.65 -9.96
CA LYS A 62 -23.28 3.61 -10.98
C LYS A 62 -24.12 4.71 -10.34
N ARG A 63 -23.75 5.96 -10.63
CA ARG A 63 -24.53 7.16 -10.33
C ARG A 63 -24.82 7.87 -11.64
N LYS A 64 -26.09 8.23 -11.88
CA LYS A 64 -26.50 8.94 -13.09
C LYS A 64 -27.44 10.06 -12.68
N THR A 65 -27.09 11.28 -13.07
CA THR A 65 -27.92 12.48 -12.97
C THR A 65 -28.24 12.98 -14.38
N THR A 66 -29.01 14.06 -14.48
CA THR A 66 -29.27 14.74 -15.76
C THR A 66 -28.02 15.39 -16.34
N GLN A 67 -27.09 15.81 -15.47
CA GLN A 67 -25.85 16.49 -15.84
C GLN A 67 -24.68 15.53 -16.07
N PHE A 68 -24.55 14.45 -15.30
CA PHE A 68 -23.40 13.56 -15.41
C PHE A 68 -23.73 12.09 -15.16
N LYS A 69 -22.77 11.23 -15.52
CA LYS A 69 -22.82 9.79 -15.26
C LYS A 69 -21.47 9.34 -14.76
N ILE A 70 -21.47 8.61 -13.65
CA ILE A 70 -20.28 8.01 -13.03
C ILE A 70 -20.50 6.50 -12.92
N LEU A 71 -19.50 5.72 -13.27
CA LEU A 71 -19.52 4.26 -13.27
C LEU A 71 -18.19 3.74 -12.75
N LEU A 72 -18.21 3.08 -11.59
CA LEU A 72 -17.04 2.43 -11.00
C LEU A 72 -17.22 0.91 -11.07
N LYS A 73 -16.34 0.25 -11.83
CA LYS A 73 -16.28 -1.21 -11.95
C LYS A 73 -15.09 -1.73 -11.16
N ILE A 74 -15.37 -2.47 -10.11
CA ILE A 74 -14.37 -3.15 -9.28
C ILE A 74 -14.34 -4.61 -9.74
N LYS A 75 -13.17 -5.06 -10.21
CA LYS A 75 -12.91 -6.45 -10.54
C LYS A 75 -11.77 -6.98 -9.68
N LYS A 76 -11.62 -8.30 -9.65
CA LYS A 76 -10.51 -8.97 -8.96
C LYS A 76 -9.12 -8.38 -9.25
N LYS A 77 -8.76 -8.12 -10.51
CA LYS A 77 -7.42 -7.63 -10.90
C LYS A 77 -7.30 -6.12 -11.11
N ARG A 78 -8.42 -5.43 -11.40
CA ARG A 78 -8.42 -4.03 -11.87
C ARG A 78 -9.66 -3.29 -11.37
N MET A 79 -9.54 -1.98 -11.25
CA MET A 79 -10.66 -1.07 -11.04
C MET A 79 -10.72 -0.06 -12.18
N ARG A 80 -11.91 0.13 -12.72
CA ARG A 80 -12.15 1.07 -13.81
C ARG A 80 -13.22 2.07 -13.41
N LEU A 81 -12.84 3.33 -13.38
CA LEU A 81 -13.73 4.47 -13.21
C LEU A 81 -13.98 5.11 -14.59
N ASP A 82 -15.25 5.33 -14.91
CA ASP A 82 -15.71 5.97 -16.14
C ASP A 82 -16.74 7.03 -15.77
N PHE A 83 -16.43 8.29 -16.00
CA PHE A 83 -17.33 9.39 -15.70
C PHE A 83 -17.38 10.39 -16.85
N SER A 84 -18.56 10.94 -17.10
CA SER A 84 -18.82 11.75 -18.28
C SER A 84 -19.97 12.72 -18.08
N ASP A 85 -19.89 13.85 -18.76
CA ASP A 85 -21.03 14.74 -18.99
C ASP A 85 -22.14 14.02 -19.77
N GLN A 86 -23.38 14.25 -19.35
CA GLN A 86 -24.57 13.83 -20.07
C GLN A 86 -24.92 14.85 -21.16
N ARG A 87 -25.85 14.47 -22.05
CA ARG A 87 -26.36 15.38 -23.08
C ARG A 87 -27.01 16.63 -22.48
N GLY A 88 -27.62 16.53 -21.31
CA GLY A 88 -28.24 17.63 -20.58
C GLY A 88 -27.28 18.44 -19.69
N SER A 89 -25.97 18.19 -19.74
CA SER A 89 -24.98 19.05 -19.08
C SER A 89 -24.88 20.40 -19.78
N GLU A 90 -24.84 21.47 -19.00
CA GLU A 90 -24.58 22.85 -19.44
C GLU A 90 -23.09 23.11 -19.70
N ALA A 91 -22.23 22.12 -19.47
CA ALA A 91 -20.79 22.26 -19.70
C ALA A 91 -20.50 22.67 -21.16
N PRO A 92 -19.66 23.71 -21.38
CA PRO A 92 -19.34 24.21 -22.72
C PRO A 92 -18.59 23.17 -23.55
N ILE A 93 -17.77 22.35 -22.87
CA ILE A 93 -17.06 21.21 -23.46
C ILE A 93 -17.50 19.97 -22.70
N LYS A 94 -18.18 19.05 -23.40
CA LYS A 94 -18.60 17.77 -22.83
C LYS A 94 -17.42 16.81 -22.82
N LYS A 95 -17.15 16.22 -21.65
CA LYS A 95 -15.97 15.41 -21.40
C LYS A 95 -16.38 14.01 -20.98
N ARG A 96 -15.53 13.04 -21.30
CA ARG A 96 -15.58 11.69 -20.75
C ARG A 96 -14.19 11.30 -20.31
N ILE A 97 -14.06 10.85 -19.07
CA ILE A 97 -12.79 10.49 -18.47
C ILE A 97 -12.84 9.02 -18.07
N ILE A 98 -11.77 8.31 -18.40
CA ILE A 98 -11.61 6.89 -18.10
C ILE A 98 -10.30 6.72 -17.35
N ILE A 99 -10.40 6.15 -16.16
CA ILE A 99 -9.27 5.78 -15.32
C ILE A 99 -9.34 4.27 -15.06
N ASP A 100 -8.38 3.51 -15.59
CA ASP A 100 -8.21 2.07 -15.33
C ASP A 100 -6.91 1.87 -14.55
N ILE A 101 -7.02 1.25 -13.38
CA ILE A 101 -5.89 0.98 -12.49
C ILE A 101 -5.83 -0.50 -12.14
N TYR A 102 -4.62 -1.04 -12.06
CA TYR A 102 -4.39 -2.32 -11.40
C TYR A 102 -4.61 -2.17 -9.90
N ARG A 103 -5.22 -3.18 -9.28
CA ARG A 103 -5.27 -3.27 -7.83
C ARG A 103 -3.86 -3.53 -7.28
N LYS A 104 -3.54 -2.93 -6.14
CA LYS A 104 -2.23 -2.99 -5.45
C LYS A 104 -1.76 -4.42 -5.22
N ILE A 105 -2.68 -5.34 -4.89
CA ILE A 105 -2.37 -6.77 -4.70
C ILE A 105 -1.72 -7.41 -5.94
N TYR A 106 -2.04 -6.91 -7.15
CA TYR A 106 -1.56 -7.53 -8.40
C TYR A 106 -0.37 -6.78 -9.00
N LYS A 107 -0.47 -5.45 -9.11
CA LYS A 107 0.61 -4.60 -9.65
C LYS A 107 0.54 -3.21 -9.03
N SER A 108 1.57 -2.86 -8.27
CA SER A 108 1.76 -1.52 -7.72
C SER A 108 3.02 -0.87 -8.27
N ASN A 109 3.05 0.46 -8.22
CA ASN A 109 4.23 1.27 -8.45
C ASN A 109 4.28 2.29 -7.31
N GLN A 110 5.33 2.24 -6.48
CA GLN A 110 5.48 3.10 -5.29
C GLN A 110 4.29 2.99 -4.31
N GLY A 111 3.75 1.79 -4.10
CA GLY A 111 2.64 1.57 -3.16
C GLY A 111 1.24 1.91 -3.68
N VAL A 112 1.14 2.55 -4.86
CA VAL A 112 -0.12 2.88 -5.54
C VAL A 112 -0.39 1.88 -6.67
N GLY A 113 -1.66 1.57 -6.93
CA GLY A 113 -2.07 0.70 -8.04
C GLY A 113 -1.52 1.20 -9.39
N LYS A 114 -0.91 0.32 -10.20
CA LYS A 114 -0.34 0.75 -11.49
C LYS A 114 -1.45 1.23 -12.43
N VAL A 115 -1.40 2.50 -12.82
CA VAL A 115 -2.31 3.09 -13.81
C VAL A 115 -2.09 2.43 -15.18
N VAL A 116 -3.16 1.86 -15.71
CA VAL A 116 -3.22 1.25 -17.06
C VAL A 116 -3.61 2.31 -18.08
N GLU A 117 -4.67 3.06 -17.77
CA GLU A 117 -5.22 4.10 -18.62
C GLU A 117 -5.69 5.25 -17.73
N ALA A 118 -5.44 6.48 -18.18
CA ALA A 118 -5.94 7.70 -17.59
C ALA A 118 -6.11 8.71 -18.71
N THR A 119 -7.26 8.66 -19.37
CA THR A 119 -7.54 9.40 -20.61
C THR A 119 -8.81 10.23 -20.49
N ILE A 120 -8.79 11.40 -21.14
CA ILE A 120 -9.96 12.26 -21.35
C ILE A 120 -10.29 12.32 -22.83
N TYR A 121 -11.57 12.25 -23.12
CA TYR A 121 -12.17 12.37 -24.44
C TYR A 121 -13.06 13.62 -24.41
N TYR A 122 -12.85 14.53 -25.33
CA TYR A 122 -13.68 15.71 -25.48
C TYR A 122 -13.72 16.15 -26.94
N THR A 123 -14.75 16.92 -27.31
CA THR A 123 -14.84 17.52 -28.64
C THR A 123 -14.62 19.02 -28.50
N TYR A 124 -13.68 19.56 -29.27
CA TYR A 124 -13.39 20.98 -29.32
C TYR A 124 -13.32 21.41 -30.79
N GLN A 125 -14.05 22.46 -31.16
CA GLN A 125 -14.10 22.99 -32.54
C GLN A 125 -14.40 21.90 -33.60
N GLY A 126 -15.32 20.97 -33.29
CA GLY A 126 -15.71 19.89 -34.20
C GLY A 126 -14.73 18.70 -34.27
N GLN A 127 -13.58 18.77 -33.60
CA GLN A 127 -12.59 17.69 -33.57
C GLN A 127 -12.65 16.93 -32.24
N SER A 128 -12.62 15.59 -32.31
CA SER A 128 -12.51 14.74 -31.13
C SER A 128 -11.05 14.64 -30.69
N VAL A 129 -10.78 15.05 -29.46
CA VAL A 129 -9.45 15.09 -28.87
C VAL A 129 -9.36 14.06 -27.75
N ILE A 130 -8.24 13.34 -27.71
CA ILE A 130 -7.92 12.38 -26.65
C ILE A 130 -6.61 12.80 -26.00
N ARG A 131 -6.60 12.98 -24.68
CA ARG A 131 -5.40 13.38 -23.92
C ARG A 131 -5.25 12.55 -22.65
N SER A 132 -4.05 12.55 -22.08
CA SER A 132 -3.81 11.92 -20.79
C SER A 132 -4.18 12.87 -19.64
N VAL A 133 -4.89 12.34 -18.65
CA VAL A 133 -5.19 13.04 -17.39
C VAL A 133 -4.29 12.60 -16.24
N LYS A 134 -3.32 11.71 -16.49
CA LYS A 134 -2.47 11.12 -15.44
C LYS A 134 -1.71 12.18 -14.64
N ARG A 135 -1.30 13.27 -15.28
CA ARG A 135 -0.53 14.38 -14.69
C ARG A 135 -1.40 15.59 -14.31
N SER A 136 -2.72 15.54 -14.57
CA SER A 136 -3.59 16.68 -14.31
C SER A 136 -3.74 16.92 -12.80
N PRO A 137 -3.47 18.14 -12.29
CA PRO A 137 -3.62 18.46 -10.87
C PRO A 137 -5.07 18.28 -10.39
N TYR A 138 -6.04 18.57 -11.26
CA TYR A 138 -7.47 18.50 -10.95
C TYR A 138 -7.99 17.08 -10.69
N LEU A 139 -7.28 16.05 -11.15
CA LEU A 139 -7.69 14.65 -10.97
C LEU A 139 -6.89 13.92 -9.91
N GLN A 140 -5.92 14.56 -9.26
CA GLN A 140 -5.10 13.94 -8.21
C GLN A 140 -5.96 13.47 -7.03
N GLY A 141 -7.00 14.24 -6.66
CA GLY A 141 -7.95 13.86 -5.63
C GLY A 141 -8.68 12.55 -5.98
N ILE A 142 -9.19 12.41 -7.20
CA ILE A 142 -9.80 11.16 -7.70
C ILE A 142 -8.81 9.99 -7.64
N PHE A 143 -7.55 10.17 -8.06
CA PHE A 143 -6.54 9.10 -7.95
C PHE A 143 -6.30 8.68 -6.50
N TYR A 144 -6.23 9.65 -5.58
CA TYR A 144 -6.07 9.39 -4.16
C TYR A 144 -7.28 8.63 -3.58
N LYS A 145 -8.51 9.04 -3.93
CA LYS A 145 -9.73 8.34 -3.49
C LYS A 145 -9.82 6.91 -4.02
N LEU A 146 -9.42 6.67 -5.26
CA LEU A 146 -9.32 5.32 -5.81
C LEU A 146 -8.26 4.46 -5.10
N ASP A 147 -7.17 5.07 -4.66
CA ASP A 147 -6.13 4.41 -3.88
C ASP A 147 -6.64 4.01 -2.48
N MET A 148 -7.32 4.94 -1.80
CA MET A 148 -8.01 4.68 -0.53
C MET A 148 -9.07 3.59 -0.64
N LEU A 149 -9.83 3.58 -1.74
CA LEU A 149 -10.81 2.52 -2.01
C LEU A 149 -10.12 1.17 -2.20
N ASP A 150 -8.98 1.10 -2.89
CA ASP A 150 -8.27 -0.17 -3.00
C ASP A 150 -7.79 -0.66 -1.63
N ASP A 151 -7.28 0.26 -0.79
CA ASP A 151 -6.91 -0.05 0.58
C ASP A 151 -8.11 -0.53 1.41
N ALA A 152 -9.27 0.12 1.26
CA ALA A 152 -10.55 -0.31 1.85
C ALA A 152 -10.86 -1.77 1.48
N LEU A 153 -10.79 -2.09 0.19
CA LEU A 153 -11.09 -3.41 -0.36
C LEU A 153 -10.05 -4.48 -0.01
N ILE A 154 -8.85 -4.08 0.43
CA ILE A 154 -7.79 -4.96 0.92
C ILE A 154 -7.95 -5.19 2.45
N GLY A 155 -8.85 -4.46 3.12
CA GLY A 155 -9.01 -4.49 4.58
C GLY A 155 -8.00 -3.60 5.31
N ARG A 156 -7.57 -2.51 4.67
CA ARG A 156 -6.58 -1.54 5.21
C ARG A 156 -7.16 -0.20 5.62
N LEU A 157 -8.47 0.00 5.58
CA LEU A 157 -9.02 1.18 6.25
C LEU A 157 -8.88 1.03 7.76
N VAL A 158 -7.78 1.60 8.26
CA VAL A 158 -7.77 2.30 9.53
C VAL A 158 -8.97 3.23 9.50
N LYS A 159 -9.90 3.01 10.43
CA LYS A 159 -11.10 3.84 10.61
C LYS A 159 -10.66 5.31 10.62
N SER A 160 -11.21 6.09 9.70
CA SER A 160 -11.05 7.53 9.67
C SER A 160 -11.74 8.13 10.89
N ASN A 161 -11.01 8.36 11.98
CA ASN A 161 -11.37 9.39 12.94
C ASN A 161 -10.27 10.46 12.92
N GLU A 162 -10.71 11.63 12.47
CA GLU A 162 -10.35 12.95 12.98
C GLU A 162 -8.96 13.52 12.65
N HIS A 163 -9.03 14.67 11.99
CA HIS A 163 -8.02 15.71 12.11
C HIS A 163 -7.76 16.02 13.59
N GLU A 164 -6.60 15.62 14.10
CA GLU A 164 -5.87 16.46 15.04
C GLU A 164 -4.39 16.51 14.66
N VAL A 165 -4.01 17.68 14.16
CA VAL A 165 -2.64 18.17 14.27
C VAL A 165 -2.37 18.34 15.77
N ARG A 166 -1.65 17.40 16.40
CA ARG A 166 -0.80 17.75 17.54
C ARG A 166 0.37 16.76 17.71
N PRO A 167 1.59 17.26 17.95
CA PRO A 167 2.78 16.44 18.10
C PRO A 167 2.93 16.05 19.57
N GLN A 168 2.74 14.78 19.92
CA GLN A 168 3.26 14.24 21.16
C GLN A 168 3.78 12.82 20.94
N ALA A 169 5.10 12.71 21.01
CA ALA A 169 5.75 11.50 21.47
C ALA A 169 5.19 11.14 22.86
N ILE A 170 5.32 9.85 23.19
CA ILE A 170 4.99 9.17 24.46
C ILE A 170 3.66 8.39 24.38
N ASN A 171 3.84 7.07 24.19
CA ASN A 171 2.89 5.99 24.49
C ASN A 171 1.60 5.95 23.67
N SER A 172 1.73 5.76 22.35
CA SER A 172 0.63 5.22 21.54
C SER A 172 0.27 3.81 22.05
N ALA A 173 -0.97 3.62 22.49
CA ALA A 173 -1.56 2.30 22.71
C ALA A 173 -1.24 1.40 21.50
N PRO A 174 -0.85 0.13 21.72
CA PRO A 174 -0.46 -0.75 20.63
C PRO A 174 -1.61 -0.85 19.64
N THR A 175 -1.32 -0.66 18.36
CA THR A 175 -2.30 -0.95 17.30
C THR A 175 -2.69 -2.43 17.41
N GLU A 176 -3.92 -2.84 17.07
CA GLU A 176 -4.35 -4.27 17.11
C GLU A 176 -3.31 -5.24 16.50
N LYS A 177 -2.60 -4.80 15.45
CA LYS A 177 -1.53 -5.55 14.78
C LYS A 177 -0.23 -5.68 15.59
N GLN A 178 0.11 -4.67 16.40
CA GLN A 178 1.24 -4.71 17.32
C GLN A 178 0.91 -5.57 18.54
N GLU A 179 -0.34 -5.54 18.99
CA GLU A 179 -0.83 -6.40 20.07
C GLU A 179 -0.85 -7.87 19.66
N GLU A 180 -1.32 -8.18 18.44
CA GLU A 180 -1.24 -9.53 17.86
C GLU A 180 0.22 -10.03 17.79
N LEU A 181 1.17 -9.18 17.36
CA LEU A 181 2.58 -9.56 17.33
C LEU A 181 3.14 -9.78 18.74
N ARG A 182 2.77 -8.95 19.71
CA ARG A 182 3.15 -9.13 21.11
C ARG A 182 2.60 -10.44 21.68
N ASN A 183 1.36 -10.77 21.37
CA ASN A 183 0.74 -12.03 21.78
C ASN A 183 1.48 -13.23 21.17
N LEU A 184 1.83 -13.17 19.88
CA LEU A 184 2.64 -14.19 19.22
C LEU A 184 4.06 -14.30 19.82
N LEU A 185 4.66 -13.18 20.23
CA LEU A 185 5.95 -13.19 20.92
C LEU A 185 5.86 -13.81 22.31
N VAL A 186 4.78 -13.54 23.05
CA VAL A 186 4.52 -14.16 24.36
C VAL A 186 4.29 -15.65 24.19
N GLU A 187 3.52 -16.07 23.18
CA GLU A 187 3.29 -17.47 22.85
C GLU A 187 4.60 -18.17 22.45
N MET A 188 5.43 -17.54 21.62
CA MET A 188 6.72 -18.11 21.23
C MET A 188 7.70 -18.19 22.42
N LYS A 189 7.74 -17.17 23.28
CA LYS A 189 8.51 -17.25 24.54
C LYS A 189 8.00 -18.38 25.43
N ARG A 190 6.68 -18.58 25.50
CA ARG A 190 6.08 -19.71 26.22
C ARG A 190 6.48 -21.05 25.59
N ILE A 191 6.46 -21.19 24.27
CA ILE A 191 6.90 -22.40 23.56
C ILE A 191 8.39 -22.67 23.83
N SER A 192 9.24 -21.64 23.73
CA SER A 192 10.66 -21.74 24.08
C SER A 192 10.86 -22.18 25.53
N ASN A 193 10.10 -21.61 26.47
CA ASN A 193 10.17 -21.92 27.89
C ASN A 193 9.55 -23.27 28.27
N HIS A 194 8.60 -23.78 27.48
CA HIS A 194 8.04 -25.12 27.69
C HIS A 194 8.97 -26.19 27.11
N ASN A 195 9.63 -25.88 26.00
CA ASN A 195 10.66 -26.72 25.39
C ASN A 195 11.96 -26.78 26.21
N HIS A 196 12.18 -25.84 27.13
CA HIS A 196 13.22 -25.94 28.17
C HIS A 196 13.05 -27.17 29.07
N ALA A 197 11.81 -27.60 29.33
CA ALA A 197 11.54 -28.85 30.06
C ALA A 197 11.76 -30.10 29.17
N LEU A 198 11.93 -29.91 27.86
CA LEU A 198 12.11 -30.94 26.85
C LEU A 198 13.49 -30.81 26.17
N ALA A 199 14.57 -30.86 26.94
CA ALA A 199 15.93 -31.17 26.47
C ALA A 199 16.39 -30.52 25.14
N VAL A 200 15.98 -29.28 24.85
CA VAL A 200 16.51 -28.56 23.69
C VAL A 200 17.94 -28.14 24.01
N ASP A 201 18.87 -28.44 23.11
CA ASP A 201 20.28 -28.10 23.23
C ASP A 201 20.48 -26.60 23.57
N PRO A 202 21.34 -26.25 24.55
CA PRO A 202 21.62 -24.86 24.93
C PRO A 202 22.02 -23.95 23.76
N LEU A 203 22.63 -24.50 22.71
CA LEU A 203 23.02 -23.75 21.51
C LEU A 203 21.81 -23.30 20.67
N LEU A 204 20.80 -24.16 20.54
CA LEU A 204 19.56 -23.85 19.82
C LEU A 204 18.75 -22.82 20.59
N GLU A 205 18.70 -22.95 21.90
CA GLU A 205 18.01 -22.04 22.80
C GLU A 205 18.61 -20.62 22.76
N ASN A 206 19.94 -20.51 22.81
CA ASN A 206 20.63 -19.22 22.67
C ASN A 206 20.27 -18.55 21.33
N ARG A 207 20.18 -19.33 20.24
CA ARG A 207 19.78 -18.81 18.93
C ARG A 207 18.31 -18.38 18.88
N LEU A 208 17.40 -19.16 19.45
CA LEU A 208 15.99 -18.77 19.57
C LEU A 208 15.84 -17.47 20.37
N THR A 209 16.59 -17.34 21.45
CA THR A 209 16.61 -16.13 22.27
C THR A 209 17.07 -14.91 21.46
N LYS A 210 18.14 -15.06 20.67
CA LYS A 210 18.59 -14.00 19.75
C LYS A 210 17.54 -13.64 18.71
N VAL A 211 16.87 -14.63 18.13
CA VAL A 211 15.78 -14.39 17.17
C VAL A 211 14.66 -13.57 17.83
N VAL A 212 14.22 -13.96 19.02
CA VAL A 212 13.19 -13.23 19.79
C VAL A 212 13.66 -11.80 20.08
N GLN A 213 14.89 -11.60 20.53
CA GLN A 213 15.46 -10.27 20.78
C GLN A 213 15.48 -9.38 19.53
N GLN A 214 15.80 -9.94 18.35
CA GLN A 214 15.77 -9.14 17.13
C GLN A 214 14.34 -8.79 16.71
N ILE A 215 13.37 -9.69 16.91
CA ILE A 215 11.96 -9.38 16.61
C ILE A 215 11.43 -8.33 17.59
N GLU A 216 11.83 -8.36 18.86
CA GLU A 216 11.45 -7.34 19.85
C GLU A 216 11.86 -5.92 19.43
N LYS A 217 13.02 -5.77 18.79
CA LYS A 217 13.46 -4.47 18.25
C LYS A 217 12.56 -3.95 17.13
N VAL A 218 11.92 -4.85 16.38
CA VAL A 218 11.01 -4.51 15.29
C VAL A 218 9.60 -4.19 15.79
N THR A 219 9.17 -4.80 16.90
CA THR A 219 7.82 -4.64 17.48
C THR A 219 7.30 -3.20 17.58
N PRO A 220 8.06 -2.21 18.13
CA PRO A 220 7.54 -0.83 18.25
C PRO A 220 7.24 -0.19 16.90
N ASP A 221 8.00 -0.55 15.87
CA ASP A 221 7.96 0.04 14.54
C ASP A 221 7.41 -0.91 13.49
N PHE A 222 6.72 -1.97 13.91
CA PHE A 222 6.22 -3.01 13.03
C PHE A 222 5.32 -2.47 11.91
N HIS A 223 4.63 -1.36 12.16
CA HIS A 223 3.80 -0.66 11.18
C HIS A 223 4.61 -0.02 10.03
N LEU A 224 5.90 0.30 10.24
CA LEU A 224 6.79 0.87 9.23
C LEU A 224 7.33 -0.17 8.25
N LEU A 225 7.25 -1.46 8.60
CA LEU A 225 7.72 -2.52 7.72
C LEU A 225 6.83 -2.71 6.49
N ASP A 226 7.45 -3.20 5.42
CA ASP A 226 6.73 -3.63 4.24
C ASP A 226 5.79 -4.80 4.55
N ILE A 227 4.78 -4.94 3.69
CA ILE A 227 3.72 -5.94 3.83
C ILE A 227 4.32 -7.34 3.84
N GLU A 228 5.26 -7.59 2.95
CA GLU A 228 5.96 -8.86 2.80
C GLU A 228 6.76 -9.19 4.07
N ASP A 229 7.56 -8.24 4.57
CA ASP A 229 8.35 -8.42 5.79
C ASP A 229 7.48 -8.64 7.03
N ARG A 230 6.36 -7.91 7.15
CA ARG A 230 5.38 -8.15 8.22
C ARG A 230 4.78 -9.56 8.16
N HIS A 231 4.38 -10.00 6.97
CA HIS A 231 3.84 -11.36 6.80
C HIS A 231 4.90 -12.41 7.08
N MET A 232 6.15 -12.17 6.66
CA MET A 232 7.25 -13.09 6.92
C MET A 232 7.54 -13.21 8.43
N ILE A 233 7.62 -12.10 9.17
CA ILE A 233 7.81 -12.14 10.63
C ILE A 233 6.64 -12.87 11.31
N LYS A 234 5.39 -12.60 10.91
CA LYS A 234 4.22 -13.32 11.43
C LYS A 234 4.27 -14.81 11.13
N ARG A 235 4.64 -15.19 9.90
CA ARG A 235 4.79 -16.59 9.50
C ARG A 235 5.90 -17.30 10.27
N ILE A 236 7.03 -16.62 10.48
CA ILE A 236 8.13 -17.15 11.29
C ILE A 236 7.66 -17.47 12.70
N LEU A 237 6.92 -16.57 13.34
CA LEU A 237 6.43 -16.74 14.71
C LEU A 237 5.29 -17.75 14.84
N LYS A 238 4.37 -17.79 13.87
CA LYS A 238 3.16 -18.61 13.94
C LYS A 238 3.37 -20.03 13.40
N GLU A 239 4.19 -20.18 12.38
CA GLU A 239 4.32 -21.43 11.62
C GLU A 239 5.77 -21.92 11.60
N ASP A 240 6.71 -21.16 11.03
CA ASP A 240 8.01 -21.73 10.68
C ASP A 240 8.82 -22.16 11.93
N LEU A 241 8.95 -21.30 12.96
CA LEU A 241 9.65 -21.66 14.20
C LEU A 241 8.89 -22.72 15.02
N PRO A 242 7.59 -22.57 15.32
CA PRO A 242 6.85 -23.59 16.06
C PRO A 242 6.89 -24.96 15.36
N ASN A 243 6.68 -25.02 14.04
CA ASN A 243 6.70 -26.28 13.29
C ASN A 243 8.09 -26.89 13.26
N LEU A 244 9.16 -26.09 13.10
CA LEU A 244 10.53 -26.57 13.13
C LEU A 244 10.89 -27.16 14.50
N LEU A 245 10.52 -26.48 15.58
CA LEU A 245 10.78 -26.94 16.94
C LEU A 245 9.95 -28.18 17.30
N HIS A 246 8.66 -28.17 16.99
CA HIS A 246 7.80 -29.33 17.23
C HIS A 246 8.28 -30.56 16.45
N SER A 247 8.65 -30.38 15.18
CA SER A 247 9.19 -31.47 14.36
C SER A 247 10.49 -32.00 14.96
N TYR A 248 11.42 -31.13 15.35
CA TYR A 248 12.69 -31.53 15.96
C TYR A 248 12.50 -32.29 17.28
N VAL A 249 11.64 -31.79 18.18
CA VAL A 249 11.35 -32.43 19.47
C VAL A 249 10.63 -33.77 19.29
N SER A 250 9.85 -33.94 18.23
CA SER A 250 9.15 -35.21 17.92
C SER A 250 10.08 -36.32 17.38
N LEU A 251 11.32 -36.00 16.99
CA LEU A 251 12.28 -36.99 16.50
C LEU A 251 12.85 -37.85 17.62
N THR A 252 13.33 -39.05 17.28
CA THR A 252 14.09 -39.89 18.23
C THR A 252 15.43 -39.24 18.59
N PRO A 253 16.04 -39.53 19.75
CA PRO A 253 17.31 -38.91 20.16
C PRO A 253 18.45 -39.06 19.14
N PHE A 254 18.50 -40.20 18.44
CA PHE A 254 19.48 -40.44 17.37
C PHE A 254 19.24 -39.53 16.16
N GLN A 255 17.98 -39.40 15.72
CA GLN A 255 17.59 -38.51 14.62
C GLN A 255 17.73 -37.02 14.99
N GLN A 256 17.49 -36.67 16.26
CA GLN A 256 17.75 -35.32 16.77
C GLN A 256 19.23 -34.96 16.62
N LEU A 257 20.14 -35.89 16.95
CA LEU A 257 21.58 -35.65 16.85
C LEU A 257 22.03 -35.47 15.39
N GLU A 258 21.49 -36.24 14.45
CA GLU A 258 21.73 -36.05 13.00
C GLU A 258 21.16 -34.72 12.48
N GLN A 259 19.94 -34.35 12.87
CA GLN A 259 19.25 -33.17 12.33
C GLN A 259 19.60 -31.87 13.05
N LYS A 260 20.33 -31.95 14.16
CA LYS A 260 20.74 -30.81 14.99
C LYS A 260 21.39 -29.69 14.19
N GLU A 261 22.36 -30.03 13.34
CA GLU A 261 23.06 -29.03 12.52
C GLU A 261 22.12 -28.38 11.51
N ASN A 262 21.23 -29.15 10.89
CA ASN A 262 20.25 -28.63 9.93
C ASN A 262 19.27 -27.66 10.60
N VAL A 263 18.78 -27.99 11.79
CA VAL A 263 17.90 -27.11 12.58
C VAL A 263 18.65 -25.85 13.00
N PHE A 264 19.90 -25.99 13.45
CA PHE A 264 20.74 -24.83 13.81
C PHE A 264 20.95 -23.89 12.62
N VAL A 265 21.25 -24.43 11.44
CA VAL A 265 21.40 -23.65 10.21
C VAL A 265 20.09 -22.98 9.81
N ALA A 266 18.95 -23.66 9.95
CA ALA A 266 17.64 -23.09 9.65
C ALA A 266 17.31 -21.90 10.55
N ILE A 267 17.48 -22.04 11.87
CA ILE A 267 17.27 -20.94 12.84
C ILE A 267 18.24 -19.80 12.56
N SER A 268 19.50 -20.10 12.23
CA SER A 268 20.51 -19.08 11.87
C SER A 268 20.13 -18.31 10.60
N ARG A 269 19.55 -18.98 9.60
CA ARG A 269 19.04 -18.31 8.39
C ARG A 269 17.86 -17.39 8.71
N ILE A 270 16.97 -17.81 9.61
CA ILE A 270 15.86 -16.99 10.10
C ILE A 270 16.41 -15.75 10.82
N GLU A 271 17.37 -15.93 11.74
CA GLU A 271 18.04 -14.83 12.46
C GLU A 271 18.65 -13.82 11.48
N LEU A 272 19.45 -14.28 10.51
CA LEU A 272 20.07 -13.40 9.51
C LEU A 272 19.05 -12.64 8.68
N LYS A 273 17.91 -13.27 8.35
CA LYS A 273 16.86 -12.61 7.59
C LYS A 273 16.19 -11.50 8.41
N ILE A 274 15.90 -11.76 9.69
CA ILE A 274 15.32 -10.76 10.59
C ILE A 274 16.29 -9.59 10.79
N ILE A 275 17.59 -9.85 10.97
CA ILE A 275 18.60 -8.79 11.08
C ILE A 275 18.61 -7.89 9.84
N LYS A 276 18.48 -8.46 8.64
CA LYS A 276 18.40 -7.66 7.40
C LYS A 276 17.18 -6.74 7.40
N ILE A 277 16.03 -7.21 7.87
CA ILE A 277 14.80 -6.40 7.98
C ILE A 277 15.00 -5.27 8.98
N VAL A 278 15.58 -5.55 10.15
CA VAL A 278 15.89 -4.55 11.17
C VAL A 278 16.76 -3.44 10.57
N ASN A 279 17.86 -3.82 9.90
CA ASN A 279 18.78 -2.85 9.30
C ASN A 279 18.12 -2.02 8.18
N GLN A 280 17.25 -2.63 7.38
CA GLN A 280 16.49 -1.92 6.33
C GLN A 280 15.52 -0.92 6.94
N MET A 281 14.83 -1.30 8.02
CA MET A 281 13.92 -0.42 8.74
C MET A 281 14.66 0.77 9.37
N GLU A 282 15.81 0.53 10.02
CA GLU A 282 16.65 1.59 10.59
C GLU A 282 17.13 2.57 9.51
N LYS A 283 17.58 2.04 8.37
CA LYS A 283 17.98 2.87 7.22
C LYS A 283 16.82 3.73 6.70
N ALA A 284 15.63 3.14 6.54
CA ALA A 284 14.44 3.86 6.09
C ALA A 284 14.03 4.98 7.06
N LYS A 285 14.17 4.76 8.38
CA LYS A 285 13.93 5.81 9.39
C LYS A 285 14.92 6.96 9.25
N LEU A 286 16.19 6.66 9.02
CA LEU A 286 17.24 7.66 8.84
C LEU A 286 16.99 8.49 7.58
N GLU A 287 16.71 7.85 6.45
CA GLU A 287 16.39 8.53 5.19
C GLU A 287 15.16 9.44 5.33
N ARG A 288 14.13 8.99 6.07
CA ARG A 288 12.94 9.81 6.36
C ARG A 288 13.28 11.02 7.22
N MET A 289 14.13 10.85 8.24
CA MET A 289 14.59 11.94 9.09
C MET A 289 15.37 12.98 8.27
N GLU A 290 16.32 12.54 7.44
CA GLU A 290 17.08 13.44 6.55
C GLU A 290 16.17 14.20 5.58
N HIS A 291 15.16 13.54 5.03
CA HIS A 291 14.18 14.19 4.17
C HIS A 291 13.39 15.27 4.91
N LEU A 292 12.93 14.98 6.14
CA LEU A 292 12.22 15.95 6.97
C LEU A 292 13.12 17.14 7.36
N LEU A 293 14.39 16.89 7.70
CA LEU A 293 15.37 17.94 7.97
C LEU A 293 15.60 18.82 6.73
N ARG A 294 15.71 18.21 5.55
CA ARG A 294 15.86 18.95 4.29
C ARG A 294 14.64 19.82 3.99
N LEU A 295 13.43 19.31 4.21
CA LEU A 295 12.19 20.08 4.07
C LEU A 295 12.10 21.21 5.09
N ASN A 296 12.58 20.98 6.32
CA ASN A 296 12.60 21.99 7.38
C ASN A 296 13.53 23.15 6.99
N LYS A 297 14.77 22.85 6.57
CA LYS A 297 15.71 23.86 6.06
C LYS A 297 15.11 24.71 4.95
N VAL A 298 14.48 24.09 3.95
CA VAL A 298 13.83 24.82 2.84
C VAL A 298 12.68 25.73 3.31
N ARG A 299 12.03 25.44 4.44
CA ARG A 299 10.86 26.18 4.92
C ARG A 299 11.18 27.28 5.93
N TYR A 300 12.30 27.16 6.65
CA TYR A 300 12.58 28.00 7.81
C TYR A 300 13.99 28.61 7.82
N ASP A 301 14.89 28.17 6.95
CA ASP A 301 16.15 28.88 6.72
C ASP A 301 15.94 29.91 5.59
N ASP A 302 15.24 31.01 5.92
CA ASP A 302 15.37 32.31 5.25
C ASP A 302 16.46 33.13 5.96
#